data_AF-A0A973FGL8-F1
#
_entry.id   AF-A0A973FGL8-F1
#
_cell.length_a   1.000
_cell.length_b   1.000
_cell.length_c   1.000
_cell.angle_alpha   90.00
_cell.angle_beta   90.00
_cell.angle_gamma   90.00
#
_symmetry.space_group_name_H-M   'P 1'
#
loop_
_entity.id
_entity.type
_entity.pdbx_description
1 polymer ?
#
loop_
_entity_poly.entity_id
_entity_poly.type
_entity_poly.pdbx_seq_one_letter_code
_entity_poly.pdbx_strand_id
1 'polypeptide(L)'
;LRCSMAGTMPFEDGEFATQIVGPLSKMVGEALLPDVVLIICKPFQGQHIMRAYGFDNGEHIHGIAGGSTCEMVSSYVVKTGKPTFTLGDTGGNAGLSFEPDDLLLAFPYVKLETAVRNLPRICRTSSMHRHTIVREK
;
A
#
# COMPACT_ATOMS: atom_id res chain seq x y z
N LEU A 1 -12.08 -23.92 -8.90
CA LEU A 1 -11.33 -23.01 -8.01
C LEU A 1 -10.74 -23.71 -6.77
N ARG A 2 -11.39 -24.71 -6.14
CA ARG A 2 -10.82 -25.45 -4.98
C ARG A 2 -9.56 -26.29 -5.26
N CYS A 3 -9.32 -26.71 -6.51
CA CYS A 3 -8.20 -27.61 -6.83
C CYS A 3 -6.91 -26.91 -7.32
N SER A 4 -6.89 -25.60 -7.52
CA SER A 4 -5.69 -24.88 -8.00
C SER A 4 -4.82 -24.31 -6.87
N MET A 5 -5.30 -24.31 -5.63
CA MET A 5 -4.62 -23.72 -4.46
C MET A 5 -4.14 -24.76 -3.44
N ALA A 6 -4.43 -26.05 -3.66
CA ALA A 6 -4.09 -27.10 -2.70
C ALA A 6 -2.58 -27.35 -2.56
N GLY A 7 -1.78 -26.95 -3.54
CA GLY A 7 -0.31 -27.11 -3.52
C GLY A 7 0.48 -25.89 -3.04
N THR A 8 -0.17 -24.75 -2.77
CA THR A 8 0.51 -23.47 -2.53
C THR A 8 0.25 -22.86 -1.15
N MET A 9 -0.56 -23.50 -0.30
CA MET A 9 -0.89 -22.96 1.03
C MET A 9 -0.26 -23.82 2.12
N PRO A 10 0.92 -23.44 2.67
CA PRO A 10 1.65 -24.18 3.70
C PRO A 10 1.04 -23.94 5.09
N PHE A 11 -0.28 -23.97 5.19
CA PHE A 11 -1.01 -23.44 6.33
C PHE A 11 -1.82 -24.54 7.03
N GLU A 12 -1.72 -24.62 8.35
CA GLU A 12 -2.47 -25.55 9.20
C GLU A 12 -3.96 -25.20 9.23
N ASP A 13 -4.81 -26.20 9.46
CA ASP A 13 -6.25 -26.02 9.60
C ASP A 13 -6.55 -25.08 10.80
N GLY A 14 -7.16 -23.93 10.51
CA GLY A 14 -7.45 -22.89 11.51
C GLY A 14 -6.34 -21.85 11.69
N GLU A 15 -5.22 -21.96 10.98
CA GLU A 15 -4.12 -20.96 11.02
C GLU A 15 -4.56 -19.61 10.42
N PHE A 16 -5.48 -19.64 9.44
CA PHE A 16 -6.08 -18.44 8.85
C PHE A 16 -7.56 -18.40 9.15
N ALA A 17 -7.92 -17.64 10.19
CA ALA A 17 -9.24 -17.06 10.28
C ALA A 17 -9.47 -16.17 9.04
N THR A 18 -10.67 -16.21 8.47
CA THR A 18 -11.11 -15.46 7.28
C THR A 18 -10.37 -14.12 7.06
N GLN A 19 -9.91 -13.85 5.83
CA GLN A 19 -9.43 -12.52 5.46
C GLN A 19 -10.62 -11.55 5.42
N ILE A 20 -10.58 -10.48 6.23
CA ILE A 20 -11.59 -9.43 6.21
C ILE A 20 -11.04 -8.28 5.36
N VAL A 21 -11.74 -7.94 4.28
CA VAL A 21 -11.41 -6.82 3.39
C VAL A 21 -12.57 -5.84 3.36
N GLY A 22 -12.28 -4.55 3.46
CA GLY A 22 -13.31 -3.52 3.53
C GLY A 22 -12.73 -2.11 3.56
N PRO A 23 -13.59 -1.09 3.48
CA PRO A 23 -13.17 0.30 3.57
C PRO A 23 -12.50 0.57 4.92
N LEU A 24 -11.38 1.31 4.90
CA LEU A 24 -10.63 1.63 6.13
C LEU A 24 -11.52 2.27 7.21
N SER A 25 -12.45 3.15 6.83
CA SER A 25 -13.39 3.80 7.76
C SER A 25 -14.36 2.83 8.47
N LYS A 26 -14.53 1.61 7.96
CA LYS A 26 -15.33 0.54 8.57
C LYS A 26 -14.48 -0.46 9.36
N MET A 27 -13.15 -0.33 9.28
CA MET A 27 -12.17 -1.21 9.90
C MET A 27 -11.40 -0.55 11.04
N VAL A 28 -11.68 0.71 11.37
CA VAL A 28 -11.01 1.43 12.47
C VAL A 28 -12.01 1.55 13.63
N GLY A 29 -11.89 0.66 14.61
CA GLY A 29 -12.71 0.61 15.83
C GLY A 29 -12.22 -0.45 16.82
N GLU A 30 -12.85 -0.57 18.00
CA GLU A 30 -12.39 -1.47 19.08
C GLU A 30 -12.40 -2.96 18.73
N ALA A 31 -13.12 -3.36 17.67
CA ALA A 31 -13.28 -4.77 17.28
C ALA A 31 -12.42 -5.21 16.08
N LEU A 32 -11.91 -4.27 15.28
CA LEU A 32 -11.16 -4.57 14.06
C LEU A 32 -10.02 -3.56 13.91
N LEU A 33 -8.82 -4.06 13.67
CA LEU A 33 -7.64 -3.28 13.30
C LEU A 33 -7.00 -3.99 12.11
N PRO A 34 -6.90 -3.36 10.92
CA PRO A 34 -6.35 -4.02 9.75
C PRO A 34 -4.84 -4.19 9.93
N ASP A 35 -4.27 -5.28 9.43
CA ASP A 35 -2.81 -5.46 9.38
C ASP A 35 -2.20 -4.65 8.23
N VAL A 36 -2.90 -4.64 7.09
CA VAL A 36 -2.46 -4.02 5.84
C VAL A 36 -3.51 -3.04 5.34
N VAL A 37 -3.05 -1.85 4.95
CA VAL A 37 -3.87 -0.86 4.24
C VAL A 37 -3.42 -0.81 2.79
N LEU A 38 -4.38 -1.02 1.89
CA LEU A 38 -4.22 -0.85 0.45
C LEU A 38 -4.73 0.52 0.03
N ILE A 39 -3.91 1.29 -0.69
CA ILE A 39 -4.24 2.65 -1.14
C ILE A 39 -4.07 2.70 -2.65
N ILE A 40 -5.18 2.88 -3.37
CA ILE A 40 -5.17 3.15 -4.81
C ILE A 40 -5.03 4.67 -4.98
N CYS A 41 -4.05 5.10 -5.77
CA CYS A 41 -3.75 6.53 -5.94
C CYS A 41 -3.03 6.80 -7.26
N LYS A 42 -2.97 8.08 -7.66
CA LYS A 42 -2.13 8.50 -8.79
C LYS A 42 -0.64 8.53 -8.41
N PRO A 43 0.29 8.35 -9.35
CA PRO A 43 1.73 8.37 -9.10
C PRO A 43 2.23 9.54 -8.25
N PHE A 44 1.74 10.75 -8.51
CA PHE A 44 2.13 11.94 -7.75
C PHE A 44 1.67 11.88 -6.28
N GLN A 45 0.49 11.31 -6.01
CA GLN A 45 -0.02 11.10 -4.66
C GLN A 45 0.81 10.04 -3.94
N GLY A 46 1.10 8.93 -4.64
CA GLY A 46 1.96 7.87 -4.13
C GLY A 46 3.34 8.37 -3.74
N GLN A 47 3.95 9.20 -4.59
CA GLN A 47 5.22 9.86 -4.31
C GLN A 47 5.18 10.69 -3.01
N HIS A 48 4.12 11.49 -2.81
CA HIS A 48 3.96 12.28 -1.59
C HIS A 48 3.82 11.36 -0.36
N ILE A 49 2.98 10.34 -0.41
CA ILE A 49 2.78 9.43 0.72
C ILE A 49 4.09 8.70 1.07
N MET A 50 4.79 8.17 0.07
CA MET A 50 6.08 7.47 0.26
C MET A 50 7.14 8.41 0.87
N ARG A 51 7.23 9.63 0.35
CA ARG A 51 8.16 10.64 0.87
C ARG A 51 7.82 11.03 2.30
N ALA A 52 6.54 11.15 2.64
CA ALA A 52 6.09 11.49 3.99
C ALA A 52 6.46 10.39 4.99
N TYR A 53 6.29 9.12 4.62
CA TYR A 53 6.75 8.00 5.42
C TYR A 53 8.28 8.01 5.62
N GLY A 54 9.03 8.16 4.52
CA GLY A 54 10.50 8.15 4.57
C GLY A 54 11.11 9.34 5.30
N PHE A 55 10.35 10.42 5.54
CA PHE A 55 10.87 11.65 6.14
C PHE A 55 11.43 11.45 7.56
N ASP A 56 10.68 10.78 8.45
CA ASP A 56 11.15 10.51 9.82
C ASP A 56 11.96 9.21 9.90
N ASN A 57 11.69 8.25 9.01
CA ASN A 57 12.25 6.90 9.12
C ASN A 57 13.58 6.73 8.37
N GLY A 58 13.89 7.58 7.38
CA GLY A 58 15.09 7.47 6.55
C GLY A 58 15.16 6.20 5.69
N GLU A 59 14.10 5.40 5.66
CA GLU A 59 14.05 4.13 4.95
C GLU A 59 13.78 4.30 3.45
N HIS A 60 14.51 3.56 2.63
CA HIS A 60 14.15 3.37 1.23
C HIS A 60 12.96 2.42 1.11
N ILE A 61 11.99 2.80 0.28
CA ILE A 61 10.81 2.00 -0.01
C ILE A 61 11.06 1.26 -1.32
N HIS A 62 10.93 -0.07 -1.28
CA HIS A 62 11.07 -0.92 -2.44
C HIS A 62 9.71 -1.13 -3.11
N GLY A 63 9.67 -1.07 -4.44
CA GLY A 63 8.48 -1.38 -5.23
C GLY A 63 8.56 -2.77 -5.84
N ILE A 64 7.40 -3.34 -6.15
CA ILE A 64 7.23 -4.63 -6.81
C ILE A 64 6.62 -4.37 -8.20
N ALA A 65 7.19 -4.95 -9.26
CA ALA A 65 6.67 -4.80 -10.62
C ALA A 65 6.59 -6.16 -11.33
N GLY A 66 5.56 -6.34 -12.17
CA GLY A 66 5.44 -7.49 -13.07
C GLY A 66 5.03 -8.83 -12.42
N GLY A 67 4.61 -8.84 -11.16
CA GLY A 67 4.12 -10.03 -10.43
C GLY A 67 2.77 -9.79 -9.77
N SER A 68 2.15 -10.81 -9.19
CA SER A 68 0.78 -10.77 -8.60
C SER A 68 0.57 -9.59 -7.64
N THR A 69 -0.25 -8.60 -8.04
CA THR A 69 -0.45 -7.36 -7.28
C THR A 69 -1.06 -7.62 -5.91
N CYS A 70 -2.12 -8.41 -5.83
CA CYS A 70 -2.85 -8.62 -4.57
C CYS A 70 -2.06 -9.47 -3.57
N GLU A 71 -1.39 -10.52 -4.04
CA GLU A 71 -0.68 -11.48 -3.19
C GLU A 71 0.70 -10.97 -2.77
N MET A 72 1.50 -10.47 -3.72
CA MET A 72 2.90 -10.11 -3.43
C MET A 72 2.98 -8.86 -2.55
N VAL A 73 2.11 -7.88 -2.80
CA VAL A 73 2.12 -6.61 -2.08
C VAL A 73 1.67 -6.81 -0.64
N SER A 74 0.56 -7.54 -0.41
CA SER A 74 0.08 -7.83 0.94
C SER A 74 1.06 -8.72 1.71
N SER A 75 1.57 -9.78 1.09
CA SER A 75 2.55 -10.69 1.70
C SER A 75 3.85 -9.99 2.07
N TYR A 76 4.35 -9.10 1.20
CA TYR A 76 5.55 -8.31 1.49
C TYR A 76 5.36 -7.46 2.74
N VAL A 77 4.22 -6.76 2.85
CA VAL A 77 3.93 -5.91 4.02
C VAL A 77 3.83 -6.75 5.28
N VAL A 78 3.10 -7.87 5.25
CA VAL A 78 2.92 -8.76 6.41
C VAL A 78 4.26 -9.36 6.85
N LYS A 79 5.09 -9.83 5.91
CA LYS A 79 6.36 -10.49 6.22
C LYS A 79 7.45 -9.53 6.68
N THR A 80 7.51 -8.32 6.10
CA THR A 80 8.62 -7.39 6.35
C THR A 80 8.27 -6.28 7.33
N GLY A 81 6.97 -6.01 7.54
CA GLY A 81 6.51 -4.83 8.26
C GLY A 81 6.89 -3.51 7.59
N LYS A 82 7.19 -3.51 6.29
CA LYS A 82 7.60 -2.32 5.52
C LYS A 82 6.56 -1.98 4.46
N PRO A 83 6.33 -0.69 4.17
CA PRO A 83 5.48 -0.31 3.06
C PRO A 83 6.11 -0.68 1.71
N THR A 84 5.26 -0.78 0.69
CA THR A 84 5.67 -1.04 -0.70
C THR A 84 4.68 -0.38 -1.66
N PHE A 85 5.02 -0.38 -2.94
CA PHE A 85 4.14 0.05 -4.02
C PHE A 85 4.27 -0.90 -5.21
N THR A 86 3.28 -0.91 -6.09
CA THR A 86 3.35 -1.65 -7.34
C THR A 86 2.77 -0.87 -8.52
N LEU A 87 3.36 -1.12 -9.69
CA LEU A 87 2.82 -0.72 -10.99
C LEU A 87 1.63 -1.60 -11.42
N GLY A 88 1.32 -2.62 -10.62
CA GLY A 88 0.29 -3.58 -10.91
C GLY A 88 0.80 -4.78 -11.72
N ASP A 89 -0.15 -5.61 -12.12
CA ASP A 89 0.03 -6.75 -12.99
C ASP A 89 -1.24 -7.00 -13.81
N THR A 90 -1.14 -7.85 -14.82
CA THR A 90 -2.27 -8.09 -15.73
C THR A 90 -3.51 -8.57 -15.00
N GLY A 91 -3.36 -9.43 -13.99
CA GLY A 91 -4.47 -9.97 -13.21
C GLY A 91 -5.06 -8.95 -12.23
N GLY A 92 -4.21 -8.32 -11.42
CA GLY A 92 -4.62 -7.33 -10.43
C GLY A 92 -5.27 -6.11 -11.07
N ASN A 93 -4.71 -5.60 -12.18
CA ASN A 93 -5.26 -4.42 -12.86
C ASN A 93 -6.65 -4.71 -13.44
N ALA A 94 -6.84 -5.89 -14.03
CA ALA A 94 -8.14 -6.31 -14.55
C ALA A 94 -9.16 -6.61 -13.44
N GLY A 95 -8.73 -7.22 -12.33
CA GLY A 95 -9.61 -7.62 -11.22
C GLY A 95 -9.97 -6.49 -10.26
N LEU A 96 -9.11 -5.48 -10.09
CA LEU A 96 -9.31 -4.33 -9.22
C LEU A 96 -9.77 -3.07 -9.97
N SER A 97 -9.96 -3.17 -11.30
CA SER A 97 -10.36 -2.08 -12.19
C SER A 97 -9.47 -0.84 -12.04
N PHE A 98 -8.16 -1.03 -12.05
CA PHE A 98 -7.22 0.08 -12.00
C PHE A 98 -7.26 0.88 -13.30
N GLU A 99 -7.27 2.20 -13.18
CA GLU A 99 -7.02 3.05 -14.33
C GLU A 99 -5.57 2.89 -14.80
N PRO A 100 -5.26 3.16 -16.09
CA PRO A 100 -3.89 3.00 -16.62
C PRO A 100 -2.81 3.80 -15.87
N ASP A 101 -3.21 4.85 -15.15
CA ASP A 101 -2.35 5.74 -14.37
C ASP A 101 -2.58 5.60 -12.85
N ASP A 102 -3.17 4.49 -12.38
CA ASP A 102 -3.25 4.17 -10.96
C ASP A 102 -2.02 3.40 -10.49
N LEU A 103 -1.67 3.62 -9.22
CA LEU A 103 -0.72 2.83 -8.44
C LEU A 103 -1.42 2.27 -7.22
N LEU A 104 -0.98 1.08 -6.82
CA LEU A 104 -1.33 0.52 -5.53
C LEU A 104 -0.16 0.69 -4.57
N LEU A 105 -0.43 1.31 -3.43
CA LEU A 105 0.45 1.32 -2.27
C LEU A 105 -0.08 0.33 -1.24
N ALA A 106 0.83 -0.26 -0.47
CA ALA A 106 0.46 -1.02 0.70
C ALA A 106 1.30 -0.66 1.92
N PHE A 107 0.62 -0.54 3.05
CA PHE A 107 1.19 -0.11 4.32
C PHE A 107 0.84 -1.08 5.43
N PRO A 108 1.77 -1.34 6.37
CA PRO A 108 1.37 -1.79 7.69
C PRO A 108 0.51 -0.69 8.31
N TYR A 109 -0.69 -1.04 8.79
CA TYR A 109 -1.63 -0.05 9.35
C TYR A 109 -0.99 0.82 10.43
N VAL A 110 -0.26 0.19 11.36
CA VAL A 110 0.44 0.84 12.48
C VAL A 110 1.50 1.87 12.03
N LYS A 111 1.98 1.78 10.79
CA LYS A 111 2.98 2.69 10.22
C LYS A 111 2.39 3.79 9.33
N LEU A 112 1.11 3.69 8.98
CA LEU A 112 0.43 4.66 8.12
C LEU A 112 0.38 6.06 8.76
N GLU A 113 0.24 6.13 10.09
CA GLU A 113 0.19 7.39 10.84
C GLU A 113 1.46 8.24 10.62
N THR A 114 2.63 7.63 10.48
CA THR A 114 3.88 8.35 10.18
C THR A 114 3.77 9.13 8.87
N ALA A 115 3.21 8.53 7.82
CA ALA A 115 2.98 9.20 6.55
C ALA A 115 1.98 10.36 6.73
N VAL A 116 0.86 10.11 7.42
CA VAL A 116 -0.20 11.12 7.64
C VAL A 116 0.35 12.35 8.38
N ARG A 117 1.11 12.14 9.46
CA ARG A 117 1.71 13.22 10.26
C ARG A 117 2.70 14.06 9.46
N ASN A 118 3.43 13.44 8.52
CA ASN A 118 4.49 14.11 7.76
C ASN A 118 4.01 14.73 6.45
N LEU A 119 2.82 14.36 5.95
CA LEU A 119 2.25 14.94 4.72
C LEU A 119 2.27 16.49 4.71
N PRO A 120 1.81 17.21 5.76
CA PRO A 120 1.87 18.67 5.76
C PRO A 120 3.30 19.22 5.69
N ARG A 121 4.27 18.52 6.31
CA ARG A 121 5.68 18.93 6.34
C ARG A 121 6.28 18.83 4.94
N ILE A 122 6.14 17.68 4.29
CA ILE A 122 6.73 17.49 2.96
C ILE A 122 6.04 18.33 1.88
N CYS A 123 4.73 18.56 1.99
CA CYS A 123 3.95 19.31 1.02
C CYS A 123 4.07 20.83 1.18
N ARG A 124 4.37 21.36 2.38
CA ARG A 124 4.47 22.83 2.59
C ARG A 124 5.89 23.35 2.77
N THR A 125 6.77 22.54 3.36
CA THR A 125 8.10 22.99 3.81
C THR A 125 9.26 22.47 2.98
N SER A 126 9.03 21.58 2.00
CA SER A 126 10.13 21.12 1.15
C SER A 126 10.55 22.19 0.16
N SER A 127 11.86 22.40 -0.02
CA SER A 127 12.41 23.25 -1.08
C SER A 127 11.89 22.84 -2.48
N MET A 128 11.60 21.55 -2.65
CA MET A 128 10.97 20.98 -3.84
C MET A 128 9.55 21.49 -4.08
N HIS A 129 8.75 21.78 -3.04
CA HIS A 129 7.41 22.35 -3.21
C HIS A 129 7.44 23.67 -3.99
N ARG A 130 8.47 24.52 -3.76
CA ARG A 130 8.65 25.76 -4.54
C ARG A 130 8.89 25.50 -6.04
N HIS A 131 9.48 24.35 -6.39
CA HIS A 131 9.64 23.94 -7.80
C HIS A 131 8.39 23.31 -8.38
N THR A 132 7.55 22.67 -7.56
CA THR A 132 6.29 22.03 -8.01
C THR A 132 5.18 23.03 -8.30
N ILE A 133 5.09 24.15 -7.54
CA ILE A 133 4.10 25.24 -7.78
C ILE A 133 4.20 25.80 -9.21
N VAL A 134 5.37 25.72 -9.85
CA VAL A 134 5.58 26.23 -11.21
C VAL A 134 4.98 25.31 -12.29
N ARG A 135 4.64 24.05 -11.96
CA ARG A 135 4.15 23.05 -12.93
C ARG A 135 2.75 22.50 -12.66
N GLU A 136 2.15 22.79 -11.50
CA GLU A 136 0.77 22.40 -11.16
C GLU A 136 -0.25 23.45 -11.64
N LYS A 137 -0.29 23.72 -12.95
CA LYS A 137 -1.39 24.42 -13.62
C LYS A 137 -1.99 23.55 -14.70
#